data_AF-A0A366X6A7-F1
#
_entry.id   AF-A0A366X6A7-F1
#
_cell.length_a   1.000
_cell.length_b   1.000
_cell.length_c   1.000
_cell.angle_alpha   90.00
_cell.angle_beta   90.00
_cell.angle_gamma   90.00
#
_symmetry.space_group_name_H-M   'P 1'
#
loop_
_entity.id
_entity.type
_entity.pdbx_description
1 polymer ?
#
loop_
_entity_poly.entity_id
_entity_poly.type
_entity_poly.pdbx_seq_one_letter_code
_entity_poly.pdbx_strand_id
1 'polypeptide(L)' 'MLETSGQVLHMGVMRELVDYESLRKFESCFRKLSAIDGYWNREPERLRKKLIAKGLRPVWDPEVAGAEFYRISDL' A
#
# COMPACT_ATOMS: atom_id res chain seq x y z
N MET A 1 29.73 -4.44 1.01
CA MET A 1 29.17 -5.30 -0.04
C MET A 1 27.87 -4.67 -0.47
N LEU A 2 27.73 -4.32 -1.74
CA LEU A 2 26.51 -3.71 -2.30
C LEU A 2 25.43 -4.79 -2.34
N GLU A 3 24.38 -4.64 -1.53
CA GLU A 3 23.14 -5.40 -1.75
C GLU A 3 22.29 -4.64 -2.75
N THR A 4 21.97 -5.37 -3.80
CA THR A 4 21.51 -4.91 -5.10
C THR A 4 20.13 -4.28 -4.98
N SER A 5 20.04 -2.96 -5.16
CA SER A 5 18.80 -2.23 -5.42
C SER A 5 18.04 -2.93 -6.56
N GLY A 6 16.82 -3.38 -6.27
CA GLY A 6 15.99 -4.20 -7.14
C GLY A 6 15.88 -3.63 -8.55
N GLN A 7 16.12 -4.49 -9.53
CA GLN A 7 16.28 -4.18 -10.94
C GLN A 7 15.07 -3.44 -11.55
N VAL A 8 15.41 -2.39 -12.29
CA VAL A 8 14.62 -1.70 -13.31
C VAL A 8 14.38 -2.64 -14.50
N LEU A 9 13.13 -2.74 -14.97
CA LEU A 9 12.82 -3.18 -16.34
C LEU A 9 11.42 -2.73 -16.77
N HIS A 10 11.31 -1.45 -17.16
CA HIS A 10 10.90 -1.00 -18.50
C HIS A 10 10.35 0.45 -18.47
N MET A 11 10.96 1.28 -19.32
CA MET A 11 10.46 2.50 -19.95
C MET A 11 10.53 3.83 -19.17
N GLY A 12 11.52 4.65 -19.56
CA GLY A 12 11.43 6.09 -19.74
C GLY A 12 11.07 6.92 -18.50
N VAL A 13 12.04 7.70 -18.03
CA VAL A 13 12.03 8.53 -16.80
C VAL A 13 12.57 7.78 -15.58
N MET A 14 13.80 8.13 -15.19
CA MET A 14 14.34 7.82 -13.87
C MET A 14 13.38 8.41 -12.82
N ARG A 15 12.53 7.57 -12.23
CA ARG A 15 11.84 7.93 -10.99
C ARG A 15 12.88 8.01 -9.89
N GLU A 16 12.79 9.04 -9.04
CA GLU A 16 13.56 9.08 -7.80
C GLU A 16 13.36 7.74 -7.07
N LEU A 17 14.47 7.04 -6.85
CA LEU A 17 14.47 5.78 -6.14
C LEU A 17 13.99 6.08 -4.73
N VAL A 18 12.82 5.55 -4.38
CA VAL A 18 12.31 5.62 -3.01
C VAL A 18 13.36 4.97 -2.11
N ASP A 19 13.82 5.71 -1.11
CA ASP A 19 14.76 5.20 -0.12
C ASP A 19 14.22 3.93 0.54
N TYR A 20 15.06 2.89 0.62
CA TYR A 20 14.67 1.58 1.11
C TYR A 20 14.24 1.62 2.59
N GLU A 21 14.92 2.43 3.40
CA GLU A 21 14.57 2.56 4.83
C GLU A 21 13.19 3.21 4.98
N SER A 22 12.91 4.23 4.18
CA SER A 22 11.62 4.90 4.10
C SER A 22 10.51 3.96 3.64
N LEU A 23 10.78 3.10 2.65
CA LEU A 23 9.85 2.06 2.22
C LEU A 23 9.58 1.04 3.32
N ARG A 24 10.61 0.57 4.03
CA ARG A 24 10.46 -0.36 5.16
C ARG A 24 9.65 0.23 6.30
N LYS A 25 9.89 1.50 6.64
CA LYS A 25 9.09 2.24 7.63
C LYS A 25 7.63 2.33 7.20
N PHE A 26 7.39 2.65 5.93
CA PHE A 26 6.04 2.66 5.37
C PHE A 26 5.35 1.29 5.49
N GLU A 27 6.01 0.22 5.03
CA GLU A 27 5.46 -1.14 5.08
C GLU A 27 5.24 -1.66 6.51
N SER A 28 5.96 -1.13 7.50
CA SER A 28 5.78 -1.45 8.93
C SER A 28 4.56 -0.76 9.56
N CYS A 29 4.08 0.33 8.96
CA CYS A 29 2.99 1.15 9.49
C CYS A 29 1.69 1.00 8.70
N PHE A 30 1.78 0.66 7.41
CA PHE A 30 0.64 0.68 6.49
C PHE A 30 0.47 -0.63 5.73
N ARG A 31 -0.78 -0.94 5.41
CA ARG A 31 -1.17 -2.04 4.52
C ARG A 31 -2.07 -1.53 3.41
N LYS A 32 -1.77 -1.96 2.20
CA LYS A 32 -2.65 -1.75 1.04
C LYS A 32 -3.89 -2.60 1.18
N LEU A 33 -5.06 -2.13 0.71
CA LEU A 33 -6.32 -2.90 0.74
C LEU A 33 -6.16 -4.35 0.25
N SER A 34 -5.39 -4.53 -0.82
CA SER A 34 -5.14 -5.83 -1.44
C SER A 34 -4.31 -6.81 -0.59
N ALA A 35 -3.68 -6.32 0.48
CA ALA A 35 -2.86 -7.09 1.40
C ALA A 35 -3.53 -7.29 2.77
N ILE A 36 -4.77 -6.81 2.94
CA ILE A 36 -5.54 -6.98 4.17
C ILE A 36 -6.28 -8.32 4.12
N ASP A 37 -6.31 -9.04 5.23
CA ASP A 37 -7.03 -10.30 5.32
C ASP A 37 -8.54 -10.11 5.01
N GLY A 38 -9.11 -11.07 4.28
CA GLY A 38 -10.45 -10.91 3.72
C GLY A 38 -10.47 -10.25 2.33
N TYR A 39 -9.33 -9.81 1.78
CA TYR A 39 -9.19 -9.46 0.37
C TYR A 39 -9.19 -10.75 -0.47
N TRP A 40 -10.37 -11.33 -0.69
CA TRP A 40 -10.53 -12.55 -1.49
C TRP A 40 -11.29 -12.26 -2.79
N ASN A 41 -10.79 -12.88 -3.85
CA ASN A 41 -11.43 -13.15 -5.14
C ASN A 41 -12.47 -12.10 -5.61
N ARG A 42 -11.98 -10.91 -5.97
CA ARG A 42 -12.73 -9.86 -6.71
C ARG A 42 -13.84 -9.11 -5.96
N GLU A 43 -13.92 -9.19 -4.63
CA GLU A 43 -14.84 -8.36 -3.84
C GLU A 43 -14.14 -7.30 -2.96
N PRO A 44 -13.34 -6.37 -3.52
CA PRO A 44 -12.73 -5.29 -2.74
C PRO A 44 -13.77 -4.42 -2.03
N GLU A 45 -14.95 -4.25 -2.65
CA GLU A 45 -16.08 -3.50 -2.10
C GLU A 45 -16.59 -4.06 -0.77
N ARG A 46 -16.59 -5.39 -0.63
CA ARG A 46 -17.05 -6.03 0.60
C ARG A 46 -16.11 -5.73 1.75
N LEU A 47 -14.81 -5.77 1.50
CA LEU A 47 -13.80 -5.41 2.48
C LEU A 47 -13.87 -3.92 2.82
N ARG A 48 -13.98 -3.03 1.81
CA ARG A 48 -14.18 -1.58 2.03
C ARG A 48 -15.38 -1.29 2.92
N LYS A 49 -16.54 -1.90 2.63
CA LYS A 49 -17.75 -1.71 3.45
C LYS A 49 -17.54 -2.16 4.90
N LYS A 50 -16.83 -3.27 5.13
CA LYS A 50 -16.48 -3.72 6.48
C LYS A 50 -15.57 -2.74 7.20
N LEU A 51 -14.54 -2.22 6.52
CA LEU A 51 -13.61 -1.24 7.09
C LEU A 51 -14.35 0.07 7.41
N ILE A 52 -15.18 0.58 6.50
CA ILE A 52 -16.00 1.78 6.71
C ILE A 52 -16.98 1.58 7.87
N ALA A 53 -17.61 0.41 8.01
CA ALA A 53 -18.49 0.10 9.12
C ALA A 53 -17.76 0.10 10.48
N LYS A 54 -16.45 -0.17 10.49
CA LYS A 54 -15.57 -0.01 11.66
C LYS A 54 -15.06 1.43 11.85
N GLY A 55 -15.48 2.37 11.01
CA GLY A 55 -14.99 3.75 11.01
C GLY A 55 -13.62 3.93 10.35
N LEU A 56 -13.09 2.89 9.71
CA LEU A 56 -11.76 2.90 9.11
C LEU A 56 -11.81 3.43 7.68
N ARG A 57 -10.91 4.37 7.37
CA ARG A 57 -10.76 4.97 6.04
C ARG A 57 -9.32 4.90 5.58
N PRO A 58 -9.07 4.93 4.26
CA PRO A 58 -7.73 5.12 3.73
C PRO A 58 -7.08 6.37 4.33
N VAL A 59 -5.78 6.27 4.62
CA VAL A 59 -4.99 7.35 5.23
C VAL A 59 -4.79 8.50 4.25
N TRP A 60 -4.65 8.16 2.96
CA TRP A 60 -4.54 9.09 1.86
C TRP A 60 -5.72 8.94 0.92
N ASP A 61 -6.00 10.01 0.18
CA ASP A 61 -6.95 9.97 -0.93
C ASP A 61 -6.49 8.90 -1.95
N PRO A 62 -7.30 7.87 -2.19
CA PRO A 62 -6.96 6.81 -3.15
C PRO A 62 -6.77 7.29 -4.57
N GLU A 63 -7.44 8.38 -4.99
CA GLU A 63 -7.29 8.94 -6.34
C GLU A 63 -5.92 9.56 -6.54
N VAL A 64 -5.38 10.20 -5.48
CA VAL A 64 -4.05 10.80 -5.49
C VAL A 64 -2.96 9.75 -5.32
N ALA A 65 -3.17 8.78 -4.41
CA ALA A 65 -2.17 7.74 -4.10
C ALA A 65 -2.15 6.58 -5.10
N GLY A 66 -3.18 6.45 -5.95
CA GLY A 66 -3.38 5.31 -6.87
C GLY A 66 -3.65 3.97 -6.17
N ALA A 67 -3.84 3.99 -4.85
CA ALA A 67 -4.08 2.83 -4.02
C ALA A 67 -4.67 3.22 -2.66
N GLU A 68 -5.44 2.32 -2.06
CA GLU A 68 -5.93 2.46 -0.69
C GLU A 68 -4.93 1.89 0.30
N PHE A 69 -4.46 2.72 1.21
CA PHE A 69 -3.59 2.32 2.32
C PHE A 69 -4.27 2.62 3.66
N TYR A 70 -4.19 1.66 4.57
CA TYR A 70 -4.73 1.72 5.91
C TYR A 70 -3.59 1.58 6.91
N ARG A 71 -3.69 2.23 8.07
CA ARG A 71 -2.73 2.01 9.16
C ARG A 71 -2.92 0.62 9.74
N ILE A 72 -1.83 -0.08 9.98
CA ILE A 72 -1.86 -1.41 10.60
C ILE A 72 -2.42 -1.33 12.02
N SER A 73 -2.20 -0.24 12.75
CA SER A 73 -2.77 -0.03 14.09
C SER A 73 -4.30 -0.04 14.12
N ASP A 74 -4.93 0.25 12.99
CA ASP A 74 -6.36 0.45 12.89
C ASP A 74 -7.08 -0.79 12.32
N LEU A 75 -6.33 -1.74 11.72
CA LEU A 75 -6.85 -2.94 11.06
C LEU A 75 -7.06 -4.12 12.02
#